data_AF-A0A7K1TBR3-F1
#
_entry.id   AF-A0A7K1TBR3-F1
#
_cell.length_a   1.000
_cell.length_b   1.000
_cell.length_c   1.000
_cell.angle_alpha   90.00
_cell.angle_beta   90.00
_cell.angle_gamma   90.00
#
_symmetry.space_group_name_H-M   'P 1'
#
loop_
_entity.id
_entity.type
_entity.pdbx_description
1 polymer ?
#
loop_
_entity_poly.entity_id
_entity_poly.type
_entity_poly.pdbx_seq_one_letter_code
_entity_poly.pdbx_strand_id
1 'polypeptide(L)' 'MQKVEFIVERTGTGFSAYAIDYEVYTVGETLEELNANMVDAMNLHLEEKGLVVTEEDLVVNLK' A
#
# COMPACT_ATOMS: atom_id res chain seq x y z
N MET A 1 -7.37 5.30 -12.92
CA MET A 1 -7.88 4.67 -11.69
C MET A 1 -8.23 5.73 -10.67
N GLN A 2 -9.00 5.41 -9.63
CA GLN A 2 -9.01 6.24 -8.43
C GLN A 2 -7.69 6.00 -7.68
N LYS A 3 -7.09 7.07 -7.15
CA LYS A 3 -5.84 6.96 -6.38
C LYS A 3 -6.11 6.27 -5.05
N VAL A 4 -5.19 5.42 -4.62
CA VAL A 4 -5.28 4.68 -3.36
C VAL A 4 -4.41 5.39 -2.33
N GLU A 5 -5.04 5.93 -1.30
CA GLU A 5 -4.32 6.63 -0.24
C GLU A 5 -3.86 5.66 0.85
N PHE A 6 -2.57 5.69 1.15
CA PHE A 6 -1.93 4.96 2.22
C PHE A 6 -1.40 5.91 3.29
N ILE A 7 -1.61 5.53 4.55
CA ILE A 7 -0.93 6.11 5.71
C ILE A 7 0.26 5.21 6.02
N VAL A 8 1.46 5.78 6.00
CA VAL A 8 2.70 5.07 6.34
C VAL A 8 3.22 5.56 7.69
N GLU A 9 3.49 4.61 8.57
CA GLU A 9 4.06 4.85 9.89
C GLU A 9 5.43 4.18 9.99
N ARG A 10 6.41 4.88 10.54
CA ARG A 10 7.72 4.31 10.84
C ARG A 10 7.67 3.56 12.16
N THR A 11 8.14 2.32 12.14
CA THR A 11 8.24 1.46 13.33
C THR A 11 9.70 1.30 13.76
N GLY A 12 9.94 0.63 14.89
CA GLY A 12 11.29 0.36 15.38
C GLY A 12 12.12 -0.60 14.50
N THR A 13 11.44 -1.38 13.65
CA THR A 13 12.05 -2.41 12.79
C THR A 13 11.80 -2.20 11.29
N GLY A 14 11.10 -1.13 10.91
CA GLY A 14 10.75 -0.87 9.52
C GLY A 14 9.61 0.12 9.39
N PHE A 15 8.63 -0.22 8.57
CA PHE A 15 7.48 0.61 8.23
C PHE A 15 6.20 -0.24 8.18
N SER A 16 5.08 0.40 8.48
CA SER A 16 3.73 -0.14 8.27
C SER A 16 2.93 0.80 7.40
N ALA A 17 2.05 0.25 6.56
CA ALA A 17 1.17 1.01 5.70
C ALA A 17 -0.28 0.52 5.82
N TYR A 18 -1.22 1.45 5.84
CA TYR A 18 -2.66 1.18 5.85
C TYR A 18 -3.37 2.01 4.78
N ALA A 19 -4.19 1.36 3.95
CA ALA A 19 -5.03 2.03 2.97
C ALA A 19 -6.28 2.64 3.61
N ILE A 20 -6.58 3.90 3.33
CA ILE A 20 -7.70 4.62 3.97
C ILE A 20 -9.06 4.05 3.55
N ASP A 21 -9.24 3.80 2.26
CA ASP A 21 -10.53 3.38 1.68
C ASP A 21 -10.64 1.86 1.48
N TYR A 22 -9.60 1.11 1.86
CA TYR A 22 -9.52 -0.32 1.62
C TYR A 22 -9.09 -1.04 2.90
N GLU A 23 -9.61 -2.25 3.12
CA GLU A 23 -9.19 -3.12 4.24
C GLU A 23 -7.84 -3.79 3.93
N VAL A 24 -6.85 -2.99 3.53
CA VAL A 24 -5.52 -3.42 3.09
C VAL A 24 -4.47 -2.81 4.00
N TYR A 25 -3.63 -3.68 4.54
CA TYR A 25 -2.56 -3.35 5.47
C TYR A 25 -1.32 -4.12 5.05
N THR A 26 -0.15 -3.50 5.17
CA THR A 26 1.11 -4.18 4.90
C THR A 26 2.26 -3.59 5.70
N VAL A 27 3.39 -4.29 5.72
CA VAL A 27 4.62 -3.90 6.40
C VAL A 27 5.81 -4.12 5.48
N GLY A 28 6.92 -3.45 5.78
CA GLY A 28 8.19 -3.66 5.09
C GLY A 28 9.35 -3.14 5.94
N GLU A 29 10.52 -3.77 5.85
CA GLU A 29 11.73 -3.31 6.56
C GLU A 29 12.27 -2.02 5.94
N THR A 30 12.06 -1.84 4.63
CA THR A 30 12.46 -0.66 3.87
C THR A 30 11.25 -0.02 3.16
N LEU A 31 11.39 1.24 2.74
CA LEU A 31 10.34 1.91 1.96
C LEU A 31 10.13 1.28 0.57
N GLU A 32 11.19 0.75 -0.03
CA GLU A 32 11.13 0.06 -1.32
C GLU A 32 10.32 -1.24 -1.20
N GLU A 33 10.62 -2.05 -0.18
CA GLU A 33 9.85 -3.25 0.14
C GLU A 33 8.40 -2.91 0.49
N LEU A 34 8.17 -1.87 1.30
CA LEU A 34 6.82 -1.44 1.65
C LEU A 34 6.02 -1.05 0.40
N ASN A 35 6.63 -0.34 -0.56
CA ASN A 35 5.98 0.05 -1.80
C ASN A 35 5.57 -1.15 -2.66
N ALA A 36 6.50 -2.09 -2.87
CA ALA A 36 6.20 -3.34 -3.56
C ALA A 36 5.05 -4.10 -2.86
N ASN A 37 5.12 -4.21 -1.53
CA ASN A 37 4.10 -4.90 -0.75
C ASN A 37 2.73 -4.17 -0.79
N MET A 38 2.68 -2.84 -0.89
CA MET A 38 1.42 -2.09 -1.04
C MET A 38 0.76 -2.39 -2.38
N VAL A 39 1.54 -2.40 -3.47
CA VAL A 39 1.05 -2.73 -4.82
C VAL A 39 0.51 -4.16 -4.86
N ASP A 40 1.29 -5.12 -4.34
CA ASP A 40 0.89 -6.53 -4.33
C ASP A 40 -0.38 -6.75 -3.49
N ALA A 41 -0.45 -6.14 -2.31
CA ALA A 41 -1.63 -6.27 -1.45
C ALA A 41 -2.89 -5.65 -2.08
N MET A 42 -2.75 -4.51 -2.76
CA MET A 42 -3.85 -3.88 -3.50
C MET A 42 -4.30 -4.72 -4.69
N ASN A 43 -3.37 -5.27 -5.47
CA ASN A 43 -3.67 -6.14 -6.59
C ASN A 43 -4.37 -7.41 -6.14
N LEU A 44 -3.93 -8.01 -5.04
CA LEU A 44 -4.60 -9.17 -4.43
C LEU A 44 -6.04 -8.83 -4.01
N HIS A 45 -6.25 -7.67 -3.36
CA HIS A 45 -7.58 -7.23 -2.93
C HIS A 45 -8.53 -6.95 -4.11
N LEU A 46 -7.99 -6.54 -5.25
CA LEU A 46 -8.75 -6.12 -6.43
C LEU A 46 -8.82 -7.18 -7.53
N GLU A 47 -8.20 -8.35 -7.32
CA GLU A 47 -8.12 -9.44 -8.30
C GLU A 47 -9.52 -9.86 -8.79
N GLU A 48 -10.47 -10.05 -7.86
CA GLU A 48 -11.86 -10.42 -8.19
C GLU A 48 -12.60 -9.35 -9.01
N LYS A 49 -12.16 -8.09 -8.93
CA LYS A 49 -12.72 -6.96 -9.68
C LYS A 49 -12.03 -6.76 -11.03
N GLY A 50 -10.96 -7.51 -11.32
CA GLY A 50 -10.17 -7.37 -12.55
C GLY A 50 -9.45 -6.02 -12.68
N LEU A 51 -9.17 -5.34 -11.56
CA LEU A 51 -8.45 -4.07 -11.54
C LEU A 51 -6.99 -4.32 -11.16
N VAL A 52 -6.07 -3.59 -11.79
CA VAL A 52 -4.62 -3.71 -11.56
C VAL A 52 -4.05 -2.35 -11.21
N VAL A 53 -3.54 -2.21 -10.00
CA VAL A 53 -2.92 -1.00 -9.43
C VAL A 53 -1.40 -1.05 -9.62
N THR A 54 -0.80 0.10 -9.87
CA THR A 54 0.65 0.30 -9.94
C THR A 54 1.12 1.32 -8.91
N GLU A 55 2.44 1.50 -8.75
CA GLU A 55 2.99 2.50 -7.82
C GLU A 55 2.49 3.93 -8.10
N GLU A 56 2.20 4.27 -9.37
CA GLU A 56 1.71 5.61 -9.76
C GLU A 56 0.29 5.91 -9.25
N ASP A 57 -0.47 4.86 -8.94
CA ASP A 57 -1.82 4.96 -8.40
C ASP A 57 -1.83 5.11 -6.87
N LEU A 58 -0.68 4.89 -6.21
CA LEU A 58 -0.54 5.00 -4.76
C LEU A 58 -0.22 6.44 -4.34
N VAL A 59 -0.88 6.91 -3.29
CA VAL A 59 -0.59 8.18 -2.62
C VAL A 59 -0.20 7.89 -1.20
N VAL A 60 1.05 8.18 -0.85
CA VAL A 60 1.59 7.88 0.47
C VAL A 60 1.63 9.14 1.32
N ASN A 61 1.01 9.07 2.49
CA ASN A 61 1.09 10.07 3.54
C ASN A 61 1.90 9.51 4.71
N LEU A 62 3.07 10.11 4.97
CA LEU A 62 3.90 9.73 6.11
C LEU A 62 3.35 10.38 7.40
N LYS A 63 3.16 9.59 8.44
CA LYS A 63 2.79 10.03 9.79
C LYS A 63 3.94 9.94 10.79
#